data_AF-W9VQ92-F1
#
_entry.id   AF-W9VQ92-F1
#
_cell.length_a   1.000
_cell.length_b   1.000
_cell.length_c   1.000
_cell.angle_alpha   90.00
_cell.angle_beta   90.00
_cell.angle_gamma   90.00
#
_symmetry.space_group_name_H-M   'P 1'
#
loop_
_entity.id
_entity.type
_entity.pdbx_description
1 polymer ?
#
loop_
_entity_poly.entity_id
_entity_poly.type
_entity_poly.pdbx_seq_one_letter_code
_entity_poly.pdbx_strand_id
1 'polypeptide(L)'
;MTPLEKTEALYRELVAWYGEGDDRETRAAAKLLMVALLKLKEHGGPGWRSLVDEYLRMLERDPERFLRMIDSNRGVEKISPDPLDGQGNLIA
;
A
#
# COMPACT_ATOMS: atom_id res chain seq x y z
N MET A 1 -10.54 -7.81 -2.24
CA MET A 1 -9.09 -7.60 -1.97
C MET A 1 -8.66 -6.23 -2.45
N THR A 2 -8.36 -5.32 -1.53
CA THR A 2 -7.88 -3.97 -1.83
C THR A 2 -6.45 -4.00 -2.41
N PRO A 3 -5.99 -2.91 -3.04
CA PRO A 3 -4.60 -2.82 -3.51
C PRO A 3 -3.58 -3.07 -2.40
N LEU A 4 -3.83 -2.60 -1.17
CA LEU A 4 -2.97 -2.85 -0.04
C LEU A 4 -2.93 -4.33 0.32
N GLU A 5 -4.09 -4.98 0.40
CA GLU A 5 -4.16 -6.42 0.69
C GLU A 5 -3.44 -7.27 -0.37
N LYS A 6 -3.47 -6.85 -1.65
CA LYS A 6 -2.67 -7.46 -2.72
C LYS A 6 -1.17 -7.29 -2.47
N THR A 7 -0.73 -6.11 -2.03
CA THR A 7 0.67 -5.87 -1.65
C THR A 7 1.08 -6.72 -0.46
N GLU A 8 0.21 -6.89 0.55
CA GLU A 8 0.46 -7.76 1.70
C GLU A 8 0.52 -9.25 1.31
N ALA A 9 -0.30 -9.67 0.34
CA ALA A 9 -0.23 -11.02 -0.22
C ALA A 9 1.11 -11.26 -0.92
N LEU A 10 1.55 -10.34 -1.77
CA LEU A 10 2.86 -10.40 -2.43
C LEU A 10 4.01 -10.43 -1.40
N TYR A 11 3.91 -9.65 -0.32
CA TYR A 11 4.89 -9.71 0.76
C TYR A 11 4.99 -11.13 1.35
N ARG A 12 3.85 -11.75 1.68
CA ARG A 12 3.82 -13.12 2.22
C ARG A 12 4.42 -14.13 1.24
N GLU A 13 4.15 -13.99 -0.06
CA GLU A 13 4.74 -14.83 -1.10
C GLU A 13 6.27 -14.69 -1.16
N LEU A 14 6.79 -13.46 -1.06
CA LEU A 14 8.23 -13.21 -1.04
C LEU A 14 8.90 -13.80 0.21
N VAL A 15 8.26 -13.67 1.38
CA VAL A 15 8.76 -14.29 2.62
C VAL A 15 8.81 -15.81 2.47
N ALA A 16 7.76 -16.43 1.92
CA ALA A 16 7.72 -17.87 1.67
C ALA A 16 8.80 -18.32 0.68
N TRP A 17 9.06 -17.54 -0.37
CA TRP A 17 10.12 -17.83 -1.36
C TRP A 17 11.52 -17.90 -0.74
N TYR A 18 11.77 -17.08 0.27
CA TYR A 18 13.05 -17.05 0.99
C TYR A 18 13.27 -18.24 1.94
N GLY A 19 12.27 -19.11 2.16
CA GLY A 19 12.40 -20.34 2.95
C GLY A 19 12.78 -20.07 4.41
N GLU A 20 13.72 -20.85 4.94
CA GLU A 20 14.27 -20.70 6.31
C GLU A 20 15.49 -19.76 6.39
N GLY A 21 15.73 -18.95 5.34
CA GLY A 21 16.84 -18.01 5.39
C GLY A 21 16.66 -16.97 6.50
N ASP A 22 17.75 -16.65 7.21
CA ASP A 22 17.77 -15.56 8.19
C ASP A 22 17.26 -14.26 7.58
N ASP A 23 16.58 -13.46 8.40
CA ASP A 23 16.04 -12.13 8.06
C ASP A 23 15.10 -12.10 6.85
N ARG A 24 14.48 -13.22 6.46
CA ARG A 24 13.61 -13.31 5.28
C ARG A 24 12.52 -12.24 5.23
N GLU A 25 11.90 -11.91 6.37
CA GLU A 25 10.89 -10.85 6.49
C GLU A 25 11.49 -9.48 6.13
N THR A 26 12.67 -9.18 6.66
CA THR A 26 13.42 -7.94 6.38
C THR A 26 13.85 -7.89 4.92
N ARG A 27 14.33 -9.00 4.34
CA ARG A 27 14.73 -9.06 2.93
C ARG A 27 13.55 -8.85 2.00
N ALA A 28 12.41 -9.50 2.26
CA ALA A 28 11.19 -9.33 1.49
C ALA A 28 10.69 -7.88 1.54
N ALA A 29 10.63 -7.29 2.74
CA ALA A 29 10.23 -5.90 2.93
C ALA A 29 11.19 -4.93 2.20
N ALA A 30 12.51 -5.17 2.30
CA ALA A 30 13.51 -4.37 1.62
C ALA A 30 13.35 -4.42 0.09
N LYS A 31 13.06 -5.59 -0.50
CA LYS A 31 12.81 -5.70 -1.95
C LYS A 31 11.58 -4.92 -2.38
N LEU A 32 10.49 -5.00 -1.63
CA LEU A 32 9.29 -4.20 -1.90
C LEU A 32 9.60 -2.71 -1.79
N LEU A 33 10.33 -2.29 -0.75
CA LEU A 33 10.71 -0.89 -0.56
C LEU A 33 11.59 -0.37 -1.71
N MET A 34 12.58 -1.15 -2.15
CA MET A 34 13.44 -0.76 -3.29
C MET A 34 12.62 -0.49 -4.55
N VAL A 35 11.67 -1.38 -4.88
CA VAL A 35 10.79 -1.21 -6.04
C VAL A 35 9.86 -0.03 -5.84
N ALA A 36 9.25 0.12 -4.66
CA ALA A 36 8.36 1.23 -4.34
C ALA A 36 9.07 2.59 -4.45
N LEU A 37 10.29 2.72 -3.91
CA LEU A 37 11.08 3.95 -4.02
C LEU A 37 11.44 4.29 -5.47
N LEU A 38 11.80 3.28 -6.28
CA LEU A 38 12.04 3.48 -7.71
C LEU A 38 10.79 4.03 -8.41
N LYS A 39 9.61 3.48 -8.13
CA LYS A 39 8.34 3.91 -8.72
C LYS A 39 7.83 5.26 -8.20
N LEU A 40 8.05 5.56 -6.92
CA LEU A 40 7.77 6.88 -6.36
C LEU A 40 8.65 7.95 -7.01
N LYS A 41 9.94 7.69 -7.19
CA LYS A 41 10.84 8.59 -7.91
C LYS A 41 10.40 8.79 -9.37
N GLU A 42 9.96 7.72 -10.04
CA GLU A 42 9.55 7.74 -11.45
C GLU A 42 8.23 8.47 -11.67
N HIS A 43 7.24 8.29 -10.79
CA HIS A 43 5.86 8.73 -11.02
C HIS A 43 5.35 9.79 -10.03
N GLY A 44 6.01 10.00 -8.89
CA GLY A 44 5.52 10.84 -7.80
C GLY A 44 5.74 12.35 -7.98
N GLY A 45 6.34 12.78 -9.10
CA GLY A 45 6.64 14.19 -9.37
C GLY A 45 7.56 14.81 -8.32
N PRO A 46 7.64 16.15 -8.20
CA PRO A 46 8.55 16.82 -7.26
C PRO A 46 8.34 16.47 -5.78
N GLY A 47 7.15 15.98 -5.41
CA GLY A 47 6.76 15.73 -4.02
C GLY A 47 7.07 14.33 -3.49
N TRP A 48 7.62 13.42 -4.32
CA TRP A 48 7.79 12.01 -3.93
C TRP A 48 8.63 11.82 -2.67
N ARG A 49 9.69 12.63 -2.50
CA ARG A 49 10.57 12.54 -1.33
C ARG A 49 9.86 13.00 -0.05
N SER A 50 9.11 14.10 -0.12
CA SER A 50 8.34 14.61 1.01
C SER A 50 7.31 13.59 1.49
N LEU A 51 6.68 12.85 0.57
CA LEU A 51 5.75 11.77 0.90
C LEU A 51 6.44 10.64 1.68
N VAL A 52 7.62 10.21 1.23
CA VAL A 52 8.41 9.19 1.94
C VAL A 52 8.82 9.69 3.33
N ASP A 53 9.33 10.91 3.41
CA ASP A 53 9.74 11.52 4.67
C ASP A 53 8.55 11.65 5.66
N GLU A 54 7.34 11.91 5.16
CA GLU A 54 6.14 11.96 5.98
C GLU A 54 5.81 10.59 6.59
N TYR A 55 5.86 9.51 5.80
CA TYR A 55 5.64 8.16 6.31
C TYR A 55 6.67 7.75 7.36
N LEU A 56 7.94 8.09 7.16
CA LEU A 56 8.99 7.83 8.14
C LEU A 56 8.74 8.62 9.44
N ARG A 57 8.40 9.90 9.33
CA ARG A 57 8.06 10.72 10.50
C ARG A 57 6.84 10.20 11.25
N MET A 58 5.83 9.68 10.56
CA MET A 58 4.66 9.05 11.22
C MET A 58 5.10 7.82 12.01
N LEU A 59 5.90 6.93 11.43
CA LEU A 59 6.40 5.74 12.13
C LEU A 59 7.21 6.11 13.38
N GLU A 60 8.01 7.17 13.31
CA GLU A 60 8.84 7.63 14.44
C GLU A 60 8.03 8.34 15.55
N ARG A 61 7.00 9.12 15.18
CA ARG A 61 6.31 10.04 16.11
C ARG A 61 4.93 9.56 16.57
N ASP A 62 4.21 8.85 15.70
CA ASP A 62 2.83 8.40 15.93
C ASP A 62 2.58 7.09 15.15
N PRO A 63 3.19 5.97 15.59
CA PRO A 63 3.06 4.68 14.91
C PRO A 63 1.61 4.18 14.89
N GLU A 64 0.79 4.55 15.88
CA GLU A 64 -0.63 4.20 15.91
C GLU A 64 -1.40 4.85 14.78
N ARG A 65 -1.12 6.12 14.46
CA ARG A 65 -1.70 6.78 13.28
C ARG A 65 -1.31 6.09 11.99
N PHE A 66 -0.06 5.65 11.88
CA PHE A 66 0.38 4.88 10.72
C PHE A 66 -0.40 3.56 10.59
N LEU A 67 -0.61 2.85 11.70
CA LEU A 67 -1.41 1.62 11.72
C LEU A 67 -2.88 1.87 11.35
N ARG A 68 -3.49 2.94 11.86
CA ARG A 68 -4.87 3.34 11.47
C ARG A 68 -4.95 3.64 9.97
N MET A 69 -3.94 4.27 9.39
CA MET A 69 -3.88 4.55 7.95
C MET A 69 -3.81 3.25 7.13
N ILE A 70 -2.97 2.29 7.54
CA ILE A 70 -2.91 0.96 6.93
C ILE A 70 -4.27 0.25 7.02
N ASP A 71 -4.89 0.25 8.20
CA ASP A 71 -6.17 -0.41 8.44
C ASP A 71 -7.29 0.18 7.56
N SER A 72 -7.31 1.50 7.43
CA SER A 72 -8.26 2.22 6.55
C SER A 72 -8.13 1.81 5.07
N ASN A 73 -6.97 1.29 4.65
CA ASN A 73 -6.73 0.82 3.28
C ASN A 73 -7.05 -0.67 3.09
N ARG A 74 -7.31 -1.45 4.15
CA ARG A 74 -7.70 -2.87 4.07
C ARG A 74 -9.20 -3.06 3.82
N GLY A 75 -10.05 -2.09 4.21
CA GLY A 75 -11.50 -2.26 4.23
C GLY A 75 -12.32 -1.55 3.14
N VAL A 76 -11.73 -0.72 2.28
CA VAL A 76 -12.51 0.01 1.25
C VAL A 76 -12.50 -0.75 -0.07
N GLU A 77 -13.46 -1.65 -0.24
CA GLU A 77 -13.98 -1.87 -1.59
C GLU A 77 -14.59 -0.53 -2.03
N LYS A 78 -13.97 0.14 -3.01
CA LYS A 78 -14.71 1.14 -3.77
C LYS A 78 -15.85 0.39 -4.43
N ILE A 79 -17.02 0.40 -3.79
CA ILE A 79 -18.29 0.23 -4.48
C ILE A 79 -18.27 1.35 -5.52
N SER A 80 -17.94 0.99 -6.77
CA SER A 80 -18.23 1.87 -7.88
C SER A 80 -19.73 2.15 -7.78
N PRO A 81 -20.19 3.40 -7.60
CA PRO A 81 -21.60 3.65 -7.83
C PRO A 81 -21.87 3.18 -9.25
N ASP A 82 -22.89 2.33 -9.42
CA ASP A 82 -23.39 1.94 -10.73
C ASP A 82 -23.48 3.18 -11.62
N PRO A 83 -23.23 3.06 -12.94
CA PRO A 83 -23.42 4.18 -13.84
C PRO A 83 -24.88 4.60 -13.74
N LEU A 84 -25.13 5.69 -13.02
CA LEU A 84 -26.40 6.38 -13.06
C LEU A 84 -26.64 6.75 -14.52
N ASP A 85 -27.83 6.46 -15.03
CA ASP A 85 -28.22 7.01 -16.32
C ASP A 85 -28.22 8.55 -16.25
N GLY A 86 -28.28 9.22 -17.40
CA GLY A 86 -28.29 10.69 -17.49
C GLY A 86 -29.48 11.37 -16.77
N GLN A 87 -30.28 10.62 -16.01
CA GLN A 87 -31.41 11.06 -15.21
C GLN A 87 -31.32 10.66 -13.71
N GLY A 88 -30.25 9.97 -13.29
CA GLY A 88 -29.98 9.70 -11.88
C GLY A 88 -30.66 8.45 -11.29
N ASN A 89 -31.12 7.51 -12.11
CA ASN A 89 -31.71 6.25 -11.63
C ASN A 89 -30.72 5.07 -11.68
N LEU A 90 -30.86 4.14 -10.72
CA LEU A 90 -30.11 2.88 -10.72
C LEU A 90 -30.61 1.95 -11.83
N ILE A 91 -29.68 1.40 -12.62
CA ILE A 91 -29.95 0.35 -13.58
C ILE A 91 -29.77 -0.98 -12.84
N ALA A 92 -30.88 -1.59 -12.44
CA ALA A 92 -30.93 -2.91 -11.79
C ALA A 92 -30.63 -4.06 -12.77
#